data_AF-A0A967Z5F3-F1
#
_entry.id   AF-A0A967Z5F3-F1
#
_cell.length_a   1.000
_cell.length_b   1.000
_cell.length_c   1.000
_cell.angle_alpha   90.00
_cell.angle_beta   90.00
_cell.angle_gamma   90.00
#
_symmetry.space_group_name_H-M   'P 1'
#
loop_
_entity.id
_entity.type
_entity.pdbx_description
1 polymer ?
#
loop_
_entity_poly.entity_id
_entity_poly.type
_entity_poly.pdbx_seq_one_letter_code
_entity_poly.pdbx_strand_id
1 'polypeptide(L)'
;MTQRKRRAKKLDPSQDAKLTKIVDQLKKRSDDRGYVLHDDINELLDDDFDLENLDSIYTELTKLAINFYDSEDVAREKMKIQTRKEAKAKREQAVKTTIRYDDP
;
A
#
# COMPACT_ATOMS: atom_id res chain seq x y z
N MET A 1 -37.25 -8.13 -2.92
CA MET A 1 -35.84 -7.92 -2.53
C MET A 1 -35.01 -7.71 -3.78
N THR A 2 -34.75 -6.45 -4.16
CA THR A 2 -34.09 -6.14 -5.43
C THR A 2 -32.58 -6.17 -5.24
N GLN A 3 -31.91 -7.20 -5.78
CA GLN A 3 -30.46 -7.27 -5.81
C GLN A 3 -29.91 -6.16 -6.72
N ARG A 4 -29.26 -5.15 -6.13
CA ARG A 4 -28.44 -4.19 -6.88
C ARG A 4 -27.18 -4.90 -7.34
N LYS A 5 -27.24 -5.47 -8.55
CA LYS A 5 -26.08 -5.99 -9.28
C LYS A 5 -25.17 -4.80 -9.56
N ARG A 6 -24.10 -4.63 -8.78
CA ARG A 6 -23.04 -3.64 -9.07
C ARG A 6 -22.48 -3.98 -10.45
N ARG A 7 -22.87 -3.21 -11.47
CA ARG A 7 -22.24 -3.29 -12.79
C ARG A 7 -20.79 -2.88 -12.56
N ALA A 8 -19.85 -3.83 -12.71
CA ALA A 8 -18.45 -3.48 -12.85
C ALA A 8 -18.36 -2.57 -14.08
N LYS A 9 -18.09 -1.28 -13.85
CA LYS A 9 -17.89 -0.30 -14.91
C LYS A 9 -16.60 -0.75 -15.60
N LYS A 10 -16.69 -1.15 -16.86
CA LYS A 10 -15.51 -1.48 -17.66
C LYS A 10 -14.76 -0.16 -17.84
N LEU A 11 -13.59 -0.04 -17.24
CA LEU A 11 -12.68 1.05 -17.58
C LEU A 11 -12.32 0.91 -19.07
N ASP A 12 -12.06 2.05 -19.70
CA ASP A 12 -11.60 2.05 -21.08
C ASP A 12 -10.25 1.31 -21.16
N PRO A 13 -10.06 0.35 -22.09
CA PRO A 13 -8.84 -0.46 -22.14
C PRO A 13 -7.56 0.38 -22.33
N SER A 14 -7.67 1.60 -22.86
CA SER A 14 -6.55 2.56 -22.92
C SER A 14 -6.15 3.07 -21.53
N GLN A 15 -7.15 3.33 -20.68
CA GLN A 15 -6.96 3.82 -19.31
C GLN A 15 -6.40 2.72 -18.39
N ASP A 16 -6.81 1.46 -18.59
CA ASP A 16 -6.25 0.32 -17.86
C ASP A 16 -4.74 0.16 -18.10
N ALA A 17 -4.28 0.38 -19.33
CA ALA A 17 -2.87 0.31 -19.67
C ALA A 17 -2.06 1.45 -19.03
N LYS A 18 -2.62 2.68 -19.00
CA LYS A 18 -2.00 3.81 -18.29
C LYS A 18 -1.95 3.58 -16.79
N LEU A 19 -3.06 3.17 -16.18
CA LEU A 19 -3.15 2.86 -14.76
C LEU A 19 -2.14 1.77 -14.36
N THR A 20 -2.03 0.72 -15.15
CA THR A 20 -1.05 -0.36 -14.90
C THR A 20 0.38 0.18 -14.88
N LYS A 21 0.73 1.11 -15.78
CA LYS A 21 2.06 1.74 -15.79
C LYS A 21 2.30 2.60 -14.55
N ILE A 22 1.30 3.39 -14.13
CA ILE A 22 1.40 4.22 -12.91
C ILE A 22 1.62 3.31 -11.70
N VAL A 23 0.79 2.27 -11.55
CA VAL A 23 0.92 1.32 -10.44
C VAL A 23 2.28 0.62 -10.44
N ASP A 24 2.81 0.23 -11.60
CA ASP A 24 4.15 -0.37 -11.71
C ASP A 24 5.27 0.61 -11.29
N GLN A 25 5.15 1.89 -11.65
CA GLN A 25 6.10 2.91 -11.21
C GLN A 25 6.01 3.19 -9.71
N LEU A 26 4.80 3.31 -9.16
CA LEU A 26 4.58 3.48 -7.72
C LEU A 26 5.09 2.27 -6.93
N LYS A 27 4.93 1.06 -7.46
CA LYS A 27 5.49 -0.15 -6.88
C LYS A 27 7.01 -0.08 -6.80
N LYS A 28 7.71 0.32 -7.86
CA LYS A 28 9.17 0.49 -7.83
C LYS A 28 9.60 1.52 -6.78
N ARG A 29 8.92 2.67 -6.72
CA ARG A 29 9.17 3.69 -5.68
C ARG A 29 8.95 3.13 -4.26
N SER A 30 7.94 2.29 -4.09
CA SER A 30 7.66 1.58 -2.83
C SER A 30 8.72 0.53 -2.51
N ASP A 31 9.25 -0.20 -3.48
CA ASP A 31 10.28 -1.22 -3.24
C ASP A 31 11.59 -0.56 -2.77
N ASP A 32 11.90 0.66 -3.24
CA ASP A 32 13.09 1.41 -2.85
C ASP A 32 12.97 2.06 -1.46
N ARG A 33 11.82 2.67 -1.13
CA ARG A 33 11.63 3.45 0.12
C ARG A 33 10.77 2.75 1.18
N GLY A 34 10.01 1.73 0.79
CA GLY A 34 8.98 1.06 1.59
C GLY A 34 7.63 1.78 1.65
N TYR A 35 7.46 2.89 0.91
CA TYR A 35 6.23 3.68 0.86
C TYR A 35 6.15 4.56 -0.39
N VAL A 36 4.96 5.10 -0.61
CA VAL A 36 4.60 6.07 -1.65
C VAL A 36 4.03 7.33 -1.01
N LEU A 37 4.26 8.50 -1.60
CA LEU A 37 3.62 9.76 -1.20
C LEU A 37 2.46 10.11 -2.10
N HIS A 38 1.50 10.89 -1.58
CA HIS A 38 0.46 11.48 -2.42
C HIS A 38 1.04 12.35 -3.54
N ASP A 39 2.14 13.04 -3.27
CA ASP A 39 2.88 13.78 -4.29
C ASP A 39 3.44 12.86 -5.39
N ASP A 40 3.95 11.67 -5.04
CA ASP A 40 4.41 10.70 -6.05
C ASP A 40 3.26 10.22 -6.94
N ILE A 41 2.06 10.08 -6.38
CA ILE A 41 0.87 9.71 -7.15
C ILE A 41 0.54 10.86 -8.10
N ASN A 42 0.42 12.09 -7.57
CA ASN A 42 0.09 13.29 -8.35
C ASN A 42 1.10 13.59 -9.47
N GLU A 43 2.38 13.31 -9.27
CA GLU A 43 3.43 13.47 -10.29
C GLU A 43 3.24 12.53 -11.50
N LEU A 44 2.60 11.38 -11.28
CA LEU A 44 2.36 10.37 -12.31
C LEU A 44 0.95 10.45 -12.92
N LEU A 45 0.08 11.31 -12.37
CA LEU A 45 -1.24 11.57 -12.93
C LEU A 45 -1.12 12.58 -14.07
N ASP A 46 -1.66 12.23 -15.23
CA ASP A 46 -1.88 13.17 -16.33
C ASP A 46 -3.19 13.97 -16.10
N ASP A 47 -3.36 15.12 -16.76
CA ASP A 47 -4.58 15.94 -16.69
C ASP A 47 -5.88 15.19 -17.11
N ASP A 48 -5.74 14.07 -17.81
CA ASP A 48 -6.86 13.19 -18.23
C ASP A 48 -7.36 12.25 -17.11
N PHE A 49 -6.76 12.27 -15.92
CA PHE A 49 -7.15 11.40 -14.81
C PHE A 49 -8.29 12.01 -13.99
N ASP A 50 -9.46 11.37 -14.04
CA ASP A 50 -10.59 11.73 -13.19
C ASP A 50 -10.47 11.10 -11.79
N LEU A 51 -11.31 11.56 -10.86
CA LEU A 51 -11.42 11.01 -9.50
C LEU A 51 -11.70 9.50 -9.48
N GLU A 52 -12.40 8.96 -10.48
CA GLU A 52 -12.65 7.51 -10.60
C GLU A 52 -11.34 6.73 -10.88
N ASN A 53 -10.45 7.30 -11.70
CA ASN A 53 -9.15 6.68 -11.99
C ASN A 53 -8.23 6.76 -10.78
N LEU A 54 -8.30 7.86 -10.03
CA LEU A 54 -7.57 8.04 -8.78
C LEU A 54 -7.97 6.99 -7.72
N ASP A 55 -9.27 6.76 -7.54
CA ASP A 55 -9.78 5.71 -6.63
C ASP A 55 -9.29 4.31 -7.03
N SER A 56 -9.19 4.06 -8.34
CA SER A 56 -8.67 2.82 -8.88
C SER A 56 -7.18 2.63 -8.53
N ILE A 57 -6.36 3.69 -8.59
CA ILE A 57 -4.95 3.65 -8.18
C ILE A 57 -4.84 3.31 -6.69
N TYR A 58 -5.57 4.02 -5.80
CA TYR A 58 -5.54 3.74 -4.37
C TYR A 58 -5.99 2.32 -4.02
N THR A 59 -6.99 1.82 -4.75
CA THR A 59 -7.47 0.44 -4.62
C THR A 59 -6.36 -0.56 -4.99
N GLU A 60 -5.65 -0.36 -6.11
CA GLU A 60 -4.55 -1.23 -6.51
C GLU A 60 -3.36 -1.16 -5.55
N LEU A 61 -2.98 0.03 -5.06
CA LEU A 61 -1.94 0.17 -4.03
C LEU A 61 -2.29 -0.60 -2.76
N THR A 62 -3.55 -0.52 -2.32
CA THR A 62 -4.05 -1.25 -1.15
C THR A 62 -4.00 -2.76 -1.37
N LYS A 63 -4.41 -3.25 -2.55
CA LYS A 63 -4.31 -4.67 -2.91
C LYS A 63 -2.88 -5.19 -2.89
N LEU A 64 -1.92 -4.35 -3.30
CA LEU A 64 -0.49 -4.65 -3.28
C LEU A 64 0.15 -4.46 -1.90
N ALA A 65 -0.62 -4.08 -0.88
CA ALA A 65 -0.14 -3.75 0.46
C ALA A 65 0.95 -2.66 0.48
N ILE A 66 0.88 -1.73 -0.48
CA ILE A 66 1.78 -0.58 -0.56
C ILE A 66 1.26 0.51 0.38
N ASN A 67 2.11 0.94 1.31
CA ASN A 67 1.78 2.05 2.20
C ASN A 67 1.90 3.37 1.45
N PHE A 68 0.90 4.23 1.60
CA PHE A 68 0.91 5.58 1.05
C PHE A 68 0.66 6.61 2.16
N TYR A 69 1.29 7.78 2.04
CA TYR A 69 1.25 8.84 3.05
C TYR A 69 1.15 10.23 2.41
N ASP A 70 0.61 11.19 3.16
CA ASP A 70 0.54 12.58 2.72
C ASP A 70 1.93 13.22 2.58
N SER A 71 2.87 12.87 3.46
CA SER A 71 4.21 13.47 3.49
C SER A 71 5.28 12.51 4.01
N GLU A 72 6.55 12.82 3.75
CA GLU A 72 7.68 12.06 4.27
C GLU A 72 7.71 12.01 5.80
N ASP A 73 7.36 13.10 6.47
CA ASP A 73 7.35 13.17 7.93
C ASP A 73 6.37 12.16 8.52
N VAL A 74 5.16 12.07 7.95
CA VAL A 74 4.14 11.10 8.34
C VAL A 74 4.62 9.67 8.07
N ALA A 75 5.20 9.43 6.89
CA ALA A 75 5.75 8.13 6.52
C ALA A 75 6.81 7.66 7.52
N ARG A 76 7.79 8.52 7.83
CA ARG A 76 8.88 8.22 8.77
C ARG A 76 8.36 7.95 10.17
N GLU A 77 7.39 8.73 10.65
CA GLU A 77 6.81 8.52 11.97
C GLU A 77 6.09 7.16 12.06
N LYS A 78 5.28 6.82 11.06
CA LYS A 78 4.54 5.55 11.00
C LYS A 78 5.48 4.35 10.89
N MET A 79 6.48 4.43 10.02
CA MET A 79 7.55 3.42 9.86
C MET A 79 8.30 3.17 11.18
N LYS A 80 8.65 4.24 11.90
CA LYS A 80 9.35 4.14 13.18
C LYS A 80 8.50 3.46 14.25
N ILE A 81 7.20 3.74 14.28
CA ILE A 81 6.25 3.08 15.18
C ILE A 81 6.12 1.60 14.82
N GLN A 82 5.98 1.28 13.54
CA GLN A 82 5.84 -0.10 13.06
C GLN A 82 7.09 -0.94 13.38
N THR A 83 8.27 -0.42 13.04
CA THR A 83 9.56 -1.07 13.34
C THR A 83 9.71 -1.37 14.83
N ARG A 84 9.33 -0.43 15.71
CA ARG A 84 9.37 -0.64 17.16
C ARG A 84 8.43 -1.74 17.63
N LYS A 85 7.22 -1.81 17.08
CA LYS A 85 6.23 -2.84 17.42
C LYS A 85 6.71 -4.22 16.97
N GLU A 86 7.24 -4.34 15.76
CA GLU A 86 7.77 -5.59 15.22
C GLU A 86 8.99 -6.08 16.01
N ALA A 87 9.90 -5.17 16.38
CA ALA A 87 11.04 -5.51 17.24
C ALA A 87 10.61 -6.04 18.61
N LYS A 88 9.57 -5.45 19.21
CA LYS A 88 9.00 -5.93 20.48
C LYS A 88 8.37 -7.33 20.33
N ALA A 89 7.57 -7.53 19.29
CA ALA A 89 6.92 -8.81 19.02
C ALA A 89 7.94 -9.94 18.76
N LYS A 90 9.00 -9.67 17.99
CA LYS A 90 10.08 -10.65 17.74
C LYS A 90 10.81 -11.04 19.03
N ARG A 91 11.09 -10.07 19.92
CA ARG A 91 11.70 -10.35 21.23
C ARG A 91 10.81 -11.22 22.11
N GLU A 92 9.52 -10.92 22.19
CA GLU A 92 8.56 -11.73 22.97
C GLU A 92 8.44 -13.17 22.45
N GLN A 93 8.45 -13.36 21.13
CA GLN A 93 8.47 -14.69 20.52
C GLN A 93 9.76 -15.47 20.82
N ALA A 94 10.92 -14.81 20.76
CA ALA A 94 12.20 -15.42 21.10
C ALA A 94 12.29 -15.86 22.57
N VAL A 95 11.77 -15.05 23.49
CA VAL A 95 11.69 -15.41 24.92
C VAL A 95 10.76 -16.61 25.14
N LYS A 96 9.58 -16.63 24.51
CA LYS A 96 8.60 -17.72 24.65
C LYS A 96 9.11 -19.07 24.12
N THR A 97 9.94 -19.06 23.08
CA THR A 97 10.53 -20.28 22.50
C THR A 97 11.69 -20.81 23.34
N THR A 98 12.47 -19.92 23.97
CA THR A 98 13.59 -20.30 24.84
C THR A 98 13.14 -20.99 26.14
N ILE A 99 11.99 -20.60 26.71
CA ILE A 99 11.50 -21.15 28.00
C ILE A 99 10.91 -22.57 27.88
N ARG A 100 10.74 -23.11 26.67
CA ARG A 100 9.99 -24.37 26.44
C ARG A 100 10.81 -25.68 26.54
N TYR A 101 12.10 -25.65 26.84
CA TYR A 101 12.98 -26.82 26.71
C TYR A 101 14.07 -26.94 27.79
N ASP A 102 13.75 -26.78 29.08
CA ASP A 102 14.74 -27.04 30.15
C ASP A 102 14.10 -27.53 31.46
N ASP A 103 13.24 -28.54 31.39
CA ASP A 103 12.74 -29.25 32.59
C ASP A 103 12.51 -30.76 32.32
N PRO A 104 13.54 -31.61 32.49
CA PRO A 104 13.41 -33.04 32.80
C PRO A 104 13.68 -33.39 34.28
#